data_AF-A0A0M4EWN1-F1
#
_entry.id   AF-A0A0M4EWN1-F1
#
_cell.length_a   1.000
_cell.length_b   1.000
_cell.length_c   1.000
_cell.angle_alpha   90.00
_cell.angle_beta   90.00
_cell.angle_gamma   90.00
#
_symmetry.space_group_name_H-M   'P 1'
#
loop_
_entity.id
_entity.type
_entity.pdbx_description
1 polymer ?
#
loop_
_entity_poly.entity_id
_entity_poly.type
_entity_poly.pdbx_seq_one_letter_code
_entity_poly.pdbx_strand_id
1 'polypeptide(L)'
;FFIYLQLLLGSLWQCQAAYNCSAPPSFNNFDVNSCCRTPQINLEGVPQKCQRQVNQLKSANQKYPAFAHLCYPDCIYRETGALVNGRLHLDRVKQYLQQHVARRDQDVVPHIVHSFETCINNIHGHMRASKLDAYKVLPQGCSPYAAMLYSCVNAETFMHCPAKLWKSDNQCRVAKEYAEQCNPLPHVPLPMS
;
A
#
# COMPACT_ATOMS: atom_id res chain seq x y z
N PHE A 1 -1.22 36.67 -52.73
CA PHE A 1 -0.46 35.63 -53.44
C PHE A 1 0.12 34.69 -52.39
N PHE A 2 -0.30 33.42 -52.45
CA PHE A 2 0.14 32.27 -51.65
C PHE A 2 -0.24 32.17 -50.17
N ILE A 3 -1.46 31.65 -50.01
CA ILE A 3 -1.97 30.89 -48.85
C ILE A 3 -1.42 29.44 -48.97
N TYR A 4 -1.29 28.75 -47.83
CA TYR A 4 -1.11 27.29 -47.64
C TYR A 4 0.23 26.65 -48.02
N LEU A 5 1.07 26.34 -47.02
CA LEU A 5 1.70 25.02 -46.95
C LEU A 5 2.20 24.67 -45.53
N GLN A 6 1.54 23.65 -44.96
CA GLN A 6 2.07 22.68 -43.98
C GLN A 6 2.05 23.05 -42.49
N LEU A 7 0.81 23.05 -42.00
CA LEU A 7 0.40 22.32 -40.79
C LEU A 7 0.92 20.86 -40.81
N LEU A 8 2.06 20.56 -40.18
CA LEU A 8 2.44 19.20 -39.76
C LEU A 8 3.26 19.23 -38.46
N LEU A 9 2.79 19.96 -37.45
CA LEU A 9 3.10 19.59 -36.06
C LEU A 9 2.12 18.50 -35.67
N GLY A 10 2.39 17.29 -36.17
CA GLY A 10 1.76 16.08 -35.69
C GLY A 10 1.99 16.00 -34.20
N SER A 11 0.97 16.33 -33.42
CA SER A 11 0.86 15.92 -32.04
C SER A 11 1.00 14.40 -32.03
N LEU A 12 2.21 13.92 -31.73
CA LEU A 12 2.47 12.56 -31.32
C LEU A 12 1.69 12.34 -30.03
N TRP A 13 0.39 12.11 -30.15
CA TRP A 13 -0.34 11.35 -29.16
C TRP A 13 0.28 9.97 -29.19
N GLN A 14 1.26 9.76 -28.32
CA GLN A 14 1.69 8.43 -27.95
C GLN A 14 0.44 7.76 -27.36
N CYS A 15 -0.28 6.98 -28.17
CA CYS A 15 -1.16 5.95 -27.66
C CYS A 15 -0.25 5.00 -26.86
N GLN A 16 -0.16 5.19 -25.54
CA GLN A 16 0.34 4.14 -24.68
C GLN A 16 -0.55 2.93 -24.94
N ALA A 17 0.03 1.85 -25.47
CA ALA A 17 -0.70 0.63 -25.69
C ALA A 17 -1.28 0.18 -24.35
N ALA A 18 -2.59 -0.09 -24.31
CA ALA A 18 -3.26 -0.54 -23.11
C ALA A 18 -2.59 -1.82 -22.58
N TYR A 19 -2.25 -1.85 -21.30
CA TYR A 19 -1.72 -3.04 -20.65
C TYR A 19 -2.77 -4.16 -20.58
N ASN A 20 -2.31 -5.42 -20.65
CA ASN A 20 -3.14 -6.59 -20.41
C ASN A 20 -3.24 -6.87 -18.90
N CYS A 21 -4.37 -6.54 -18.29
CA CYS A 21 -4.56 -6.72 -16.83
C CYS A 21 -4.58 -8.18 -16.36
N SER A 22 -4.77 -9.15 -17.27
CA SER A 22 -4.69 -10.58 -16.97
C SER A 22 -3.27 -11.15 -17.09
N ALA A 23 -2.31 -10.37 -17.60
CA ALA A 23 -0.92 -10.79 -17.80
C ALA A 23 0.03 -9.67 -17.36
N PRO A 24 0.48 -9.65 -16.08
CA PRO A 24 1.36 -8.60 -15.58
C PRO A 24 2.69 -8.55 -16.35
N PRO A 25 3.29 -7.36 -16.52
CA PRO A 25 4.60 -7.23 -17.15
C PRO A 25 5.67 -8.08 -16.44
N SER A 26 6.56 -8.70 -17.22
CA SER A 26 7.74 -9.35 -16.65
C SER A 26 8.75 -8.30 -16.20
N PHE A 27 9.16 -8.38 -14.95
CA PHE A 27 10.17 -7.50 -14.36
C PHE A 27 11.56 -8.16 -14.24
N ASN A 28 11.76 -9.39 -14.73
CA ASN A 28 13.06 -10.08 -14.68
C ASN A 28 13.72 -10.06 -13.28
N ASN A 29 12.94 -10.38 -12.24
CA ASN A 29 13.34 -10.32 -10.81
C ASN A 29 13.64 -8.90 -10.27
N PHE A 30 13.31 -7.85 -11.00
CA PHE A 30 13.35 -6.49 -10.46
C PHE A 30 12.33 -6.32 -9.33
N ASP A 31 12.79 -5.81 -8.19
CA ASP A 31 11.94 -5.53 -7.05
C ASP A 31 11.20 -4.20 -7.24
N VAL A 32 9.91 -4.29 -7.61
CA VAL A 32 9.02 -3.13 -7.77
C VAL A 32 8.90 -2.32 -6.48
N ASN A 33 9.05 -2.95 -5.30
CA ASN A 33 8.99 -2.20 -4.04
C ASN A 33 10.18 -1.24 -3.88
N SER A 34 11.28 -1.46 -4.60
CA SER A 34 12.44 -0.54 -4.62
C SER A 34 12.18 0.76 -5.40
N CYS A 35 11.05 0.85 -6.13
CA CYS A 35 10.70 2.03 -6.91
C CYS A 35 10.36 3.24 -6.07
N CYS A 36 9.71 3.02 -4.92
CA CYS A 36 9.49 4.06 -3.94
C CYS A 36 10.39 3.80 -2.75
N ARG A 37 11.35 4.69 -2.50
CA ARG A 37 12.24 4.54 -1.34
C ARG A 37 11.42 4.58 -0.04
N THR A 38 11.34 3.44 0.65
CA THR A 38 10.71 3.35 1.97
C THR A 38 11.41 4.28 2.97
N PRO A 39 10.66 5.06 3.75
CA PRO A 39 11.26 5.90 4.77
C PRO A 39 11.86 5.07 5.90
N GLN A 40 12.86 5.63 6.56
CA GLN A 40 13.37 5.02 7.78
C GLN A 40 12.48 5.37 8.96
N ILE A 41 11.79 4.36 9.49
CA ILE A 41 10.90 4.47 10.65
C ILE A 41 11.50 3.67 11.80
N ASN A 42 11.76 4.31 12.93
CA ASN A 42 12.18 3.62 14.14
C ASN A 42 10.97 3.04 14.87
N LEU A 43 10.64 1.78 14.57
CA LEU A 43 9.60 1.01 15.26
C LEU A 43 10.11 0.35 16.56
N GLU A 44 11.33 0.67 17.01
CA GLU A 44 11.95 0.12 18.22
C GLU A 44 11.89 -1.42 18.25
N GLY A 45 11.45 -2.02 19.37
CA GLY A 45 11.30 -3.46 19.56
C GLY A 45 10.00 -4.05 18.99
N VAL A 46 9.13 -3.23 18.40
CA VAL A 46 7.81 -3.65 17.90
C VAL A 46 7.91 -4.72 16.81
N PRO A 47 8.78 -4.58 15.77
CA PRO A 47 8.91 -5.59 14.72
C PRO A 47 9.27 -6.98 15.27
N GLN A 48 10.18 -7.04 16.24
CA GLN A 48 10.59 -8.30 16.86
C GLN A 48 9.48 -8.90 17.72
N LYS A 49 8.72 -8.07 18.45
CA LYS A 49 7.56 -8.51 19.22
C LYS A 49 6.49 -9.10 18.29
N CYS A 50 6.16 -8.40 17.21
CA CYS A 50 5.16 -8.87 16.25
C CYS A 50 5.62 -10.09 15.46
N GLN A 51 6.92 -10.19 15.12
CA GLN A 51 7.48 -11.39 14.52
C GLN A 51 7.32 -12.62 15.43
N ARG A 52 7.60 -12.47 16.74
CA ARG A 52 7.39 -13.57 17.70
C ARG A 52 5.93 -13.98 17.78
N GLN A 53 5.00 -13.03 17.79
CA GLN A 53 3.57 -13.32 17.81
C GLN A 53 3.14 -14.12 16.57
N VAL A 54 3.54 -13.71 15.36
CA VAL A 54 3.14 -14.43 14.13
C VAL A 54 3.79 -15.82 14.03
N ASN A 55 5.01 -16.00 14.56
CA ASN A 55 5.68 -17.30 14.59
C ASN A 55 4.98 -18.31 15.53
N GLN A 56 4.17 -17.84 16.49
CA GLN A 56 3.39 -18.70 17.38
C GLN A 56 2.06 -19.15 16.74
N LEU A 57 1.65 -18.55 15.63
CA LEU A 57 0.43 -18.93 14.94
C LEU A 57 0.59 -20.32 14.33
N LYS A 58 -0.37 -21.21 14.60
CA LYS A 58 -0.41 -22.54 13.97
C LYS A 58 -0.52 -22.37 12.46
N SER A 59 0.40 -23.00 11.73
CA SER A 59 0.37 -23.06 10.27
C SER A 59 0.66 -24.46 9.78
N ALA A 60 0.01 -24.83 8.67
CA ALA A 60 0.32 -26.04 7.92
C ALA A 60 1.74 -26.01 7.32
N ASN A 61 2.36 -24.82 7.18
CA ASN A 61 3.71 -24.66 6.66
C ASN A 61 4.50 -23.70 7.57
N GLN A 62 5.47 -24.22 8.33
CA GLN A 62 6.30 -23.40 9.22
C GLN A 62 7.16 -22.36 8.49
N LYS A 63 7.49 -22.57 7.21
CA LYS A 63 8.24 -21.60 6.39
C LYS A 63 7.35 -20.44 5.93
N TYR A 64 6.05 -20.66 5.81
CA TYR A 64 5.07 -19.67 5.38
C TYR A 64 3.87 -19.69 6.34
N PRO A 65 4.03 -19.11 7.55
CA PRO A 65 2.98 -19.14 8.54
C PRO A 65 1.70 -18.52 7.97
N ALA A 66 0.66 -19.36 7.92
CA ALA A 66 -0.68 -18.97 7.51
C ALA A 66 -1.10 -17.75 8.34
N PHE A 67 -1.72 -16.77 7.69
CA PHE A 67 -2.20 -15.52 8.32
C PHE A 67 -1.11 -14.57 8.84
N ALA A 68 0.19 -14.85 8.68
CA ALA A 68 1.24 -13.92 9.13
C ALA A 68 1.13 -12.55 8.45
N HIS A 69 0.83 -12.52 7.15
CA HIS A 69 0.59 -11.30 6.39
C HIS A 69 -0.65 -10.52 6.87
N LEU A 70 -1.60 -11.17 7.56
CA LEU A 70 -2.78 -10.53 8.12
C LEU A 70 -2.55 -10.04 9.55
N CYS A 71 -1.88 -10.85 10.37
CA CYS A 71 -1.71 -10.57 11.79
C CYS A 71 -0.50 -9.69 12.10
N TYR A 72 0.50 -9.63 11.22
CA TYR A 72 1.67 -8.77 11.43
C TYR A 72 1.30 -7.28 11.44
N PRO A 73 0.57 -6.74 10.44
CA PRO A 73 0.16 -5.33 10.46
C PRO A 73 -0.76 -4.99 11.63
N ASP A 74 -1.69 -5.89 11.98
CA ASP A 74 -2.55 -5.74 13.17
C ASP A 74 -1.71 -5.56 14.44
N CYS A 75 -0.69 -6.41 14.64
CA CYS A 75 0.21 -6.27 15.77
C CYS A 75 0.95 -4.93 15.76
N ILE A 76 1.53 -4.52 14.63
CA ILE A 76 2.22 -3.22 14.54
C ILE A 76 1.28 -2.09 14.97
N TYR A 77 0.05 -2.03 14.44
CA TYR A 77 -0.86 -0.94 14.77
C TYR A 77 -1.30 -0.94 16.23
N ARG A 78 -1.49 -2.11 16.86
CA ARG A 78 -1.82 -2.16 18.30
C ARG A 78 -0.64 -1.72 19.15
N GLU A 79 0.56 -2.18 18.85
CA GLU A 79 1.78 -1.88 19.61
C GLU A 79 2.20 -0.41 19.50
N THR A 80 1.94 0.23 18.38
CA THR A 80 2.12 1.70 18.23
C THR A 80 0.94 2.49 18.80
N GLY A 81 -0.10 1.83 19.32
CA GLY A 81 -1.31 2.45 19.84
C GLY A 81 -2.22 3.05 18.77
N ALA A 82 -1.92 2.84 17.48
CA ALA A 82 -2.70 3.29 16.34
C ALA A 82 -4.03 2.55 16.19
N LEU A 83 -4.11 1.27 16.57
CA LEU A 83 -5.33 0.47 16.56
C LEU A 83 -5.79 0.19 17.99
N VAL A 84 -6.96 0.71 18.36
CA VAL A 84 -7.57 0.52 19.69
C VAL A 84 -9.01 0.08 19.52
N ASN A 85 -9.42 -1.00 20.21
CA ASN A 85 -10.77 -1.54 20.15
C ASN A 85 -11.28 -1.76 18.70
N GLY A 86 -10.39 -2.25 17.83
CA GLY A 86 -10.70 -2.53 16.43
C GLY A 86 -10.81 -1.30 15.52
N ARG A 87 -10.48 -0.10 16.01
CA ARG A 87 -10.55 1.16 15.24
C ARG A 87 -9.16 1.79 15.11
N LEU A 88 -8.81 2.20 13.90
CA LEU A 88 -7.57 2.93 13.67
C LEU A 88 -7.77 4.42 14.01
N HIS A 89 -6.83 4.99 14.76
CA HIS A 89 -6.80 6.39 15.13
C HIS A 89 -5.75 7.12 14.29
N LEU A 90 -6.19 7.84 13.26
CA LEU A 90 -5.31 8.54 12.31
C LEU A 90 -4.38 9.55 13.00
N ASP A 91 -4.87 10.26 14.02
CA ASP A 91 -4.04 11.21 14.78
C ASP A 91 -2.86 10.52 15.48
N ARG A 92 -3.07 9.29 15.98
CA ARG A 92 -2.01 8.50 16.61
C ARG A 92 -1.01 7.99 15.58
N VAL A 93 -1.48 7.58 14.39
CA VAL A 93 -0.59 7.25 13.26
C VAL A 93 0.27 8.44 12.89
N LYS A 94 -0.34 9.62 12.71
CA LYS A 94 0.37 10.86 12.38
C LYS A 94 1.40 11.22 13.44
N GLN A 95 1.00 11.24 14.72
CA GLN A 95 1.91 11.54 15.83
C GLN A 95 3.09 10.57 15.85
N TYR A 96 2.82 9.27 15.71
CA TYR A 96 3.85 8.24 15.70
C TYR A 96 4.83 8.44 14.54
N LEU A 97 4.33 8.65 13.32
CA LEU A 97 5.19 8.89 12.15
C LEU A 97 6.04 10.16 12.31
N GLN A 98 5.46 11.25 12.82
CA GLN A 98 6.20 12.49 13.07
C GLN A 98 7.35 12.30 14.07
N GLN A 99 7.16 11.45 15.09
CA GLN A 99 8.17 11.18 16.12
C GLN A 99 9.24 10.18 15.68
N HIS A 100 8.87 9.18 14.88
CA HIS A 100 9.70 8.01 14.62
C HIS A 100 10.27 7.93 13.18
N VAL A 101 9.79 8.74 12.24
CA VAL A 101 10.41 8.85 10.91
C VAL A 101 11.70 9.69 10.99
N ALA A 102 12.78 9.17 10.41
CA ALA A 102 14.06 9.87 10.37
C ALA A 102 13.92 11.27 9.76
N ARG A 103 14.63 12.27 10.31
CA ARG A 103 14.51 13.68 9.91
C ARG A 103 14.63 13.91 8.39
N ARG A 104 15.51 13.15 7.73
CA ARG A 104 15.74 13.25 6.28
C ARG A 104 14.57 12.76 5.41
N ASP A 105 13.63 12.03 6.01
CA ASP A 105 12.47 11.42 5.36
C ASP A 105 11.15 12.06 5.83
N GLN A 106 11.18 13.10 6.65
CA GLN A 106 9.97 13.68 7.27
C GLN A 106 8.92 14.18 6.27
N ASP A 107 9.34 14.53 5.06
CA ASP A 107 8.43 14.92 3.98
C ASP A 107 7.47 13.81 3.55
N VAL A 108 7.79 12.54 3.80
CA VAL A 108 6.94 11.40 3.42
C VAL A 108 5.74 11.24 4.33
N VAL A 109 5.82 11.79 5.56
CA VAL A 109 4.79 11.66 6.59
C VAL A 109 3.43 12.13 6.12
N PRO A 110 3.26 13.35 5.55
CA PRO A 110 1.97 13.77 5.02
C PRO A 110 1.43 12.86 3.93
N HIS A 111 2.28 12.27 3.08
CA HIS A 111 1.86 11.33 2.04
C HIS A 111 1.33 10.03 2.64
N ILE A 112 2.04 9.44 3.61
CA ILE A 112 1.60 8.22 4.30
C ILE A 112 0.28 8.48 5.05
N VAL A 113 0.18 9.60 5.77
CA VAL A 113 -1.05 9.97 6.49
C VAL A 113 -2.23 10.13 5.54
N HIS A 114 -2.01 10.75 4.37
CA HIS A 114 -3.04 10.85 3.34
C HIS A 114 -3.45 9.46 2.79
N SER A 115 -2.49 8.56 2.55
CA SER A 115 -2.79 7.18 2.17
C SER A 115 -3.64 6.46 3.23
N PHE A 116 -3.35 6.62 4.51
CA PHE A 116 -4.20 6.08 5.59
C PHE A 116 -5.62 6.64 5.53
N GLU A 117 -5.78 7.96 5.38
CA GLU A 117 -7.09 8.61 5.30
C GLU A 117 -7.92 8.08 4.12
N THR A 118 -7.33 8.05 2.92
CA THR A 118 -7.95 7.50 1.71
C THR A 118 -8.38 6.05 1.91
N CYS A 119 -7.50 5.21 2.46
CA CYS A 119 -7.79 3.80 2.68
C CYS A 119 -8.86 3.56 3.75
N ILE A 120 -8.86 4.30 4.84
CA ILE A 120 -9.91 4.25 5.86
C ILE A 120 -11.26 4.59 5.22
N ASN A 121 -11.31 5.67 4.43
CA ASN A 121 -12.52 6.11 3.76
C ASN A 121 -13.04 5.07 2.77
N ASN A 122 -12.16 4.46 1.97
CA ASN A 122 -12.51 3.41 1.02
C ASN A 122 -13.05 2.16 1.72
N ILE A 123 -12.35 1.68 2.74
CA ILE A 123 -12.76 0.48 3.50
C ILE A 123 -14.10 0.73 4.22
N HIS A 124 -14.26 1.87 4.89
CA HIS A 124 -15.53 2.21 5.55
C HIS A 124 -16.66 2.50 4.54
N GLY A 125 -16.34 3.02 3.35
CA GLY A 125 -17.27 3.15 2.24
C GLY A 125 -17.82 1.79 1.80
N HIS A 126 -16.94 0.83 1.56
CA HIS A 126 -17.30 -0.55 1.25
C HIS A 126 -18.15 -1.18 2.39
N MET A 127 -17.71 -1.06 3.64
CA MET A 127 -18.47 -1.58 4.80
C MET A 127 -19.91 -1.04 4.84
N ARG A 128 -20.09 0.27 4.62
CA ARG A 128 -21.43 0.89 4.55
C ARG A 128 -22.26 0.34 3.39
N ALA A 129 -21.67 0.23 2.19
CA ALA A 129 -22.34 -0.30 1.02
C ALA A 129 -22.76 -1.78 1.21
N SER A 130 -21.94 -2.56 1.90
CA SER A 130 -22.19 -3.98 2.20
C SER A 130 -22.99 -4.21 3.50
N LYS A 131 -23.43 -3.15 4.20
CA LYS A 131 -24.13 -3.22 5.50
C LYS A 131 -23.36 -4.03 6.56
N LEU A 132 -22.05 -3.85 6.60
CA LEU A 132 -21.15 -4.46 7.57
C LEU A 132 -20.83 -3.47 8.70
N ASP A 133 -21.11 -3.83 9.94
CA ASP A 133 -20.74 -3.02 11.11
C ASP A 133 -19.24 -3.17 11.44
N ALA A 134 -18.71 -4.38 11.28
CA ALA A 134 -17.30 -4.71 11.50
C ALA A 134 -16.89 -5.94 10.70
N TYR A 135 -15.61 -6.03 10.37
CA TYR A 135 -15.02 -7.27 9.88
C TYR A 135 -14.81 -8.24 11.04
N LYS A 136 -15.24 -9.49 10.87
CA LYS A 136 -15.08 -10.53 11.88
C LYS A 136 -13.60 -10.79 12.15
N VAL A 137 -13.20 -10.75 13.42
CA VAL A 137 -11.84 -11.10 13.86
C VAL A 137 -11.55 -12.55 13.47
N LEU A 138 -10.34 -12.78 12.95
CA LEU A 138 -9.92 -14.11 12.52
C LEU A 138 -9.77 -15.06 13.72
N PRO A 139 -9.84 -16.39 13.52
CA PRO A 139 -9.58 -17.36 14.61
C PRO A 139 -8.24 -17.16 15.33
N GLN A 140 -7.27 -16.52 14.66
CA GLN A 140 -5.95 -16.18 15.19
C GLN A 140 -5.94 -14.91 16.06
N GLY A 141 -7.10 -14.26 16.23
CA GLY A 141 -7.26 -13.06 17.07
C GLY A 141 -6.82 -11.75 16.42
N CYS A 142 -6.46 -11.74 15.14
CA CYS A 142 -6.07 -10.53 14.42
C CYS A 142 -7.19 -10.01 13.50
N SER A 143 -7.20 -8.69 13.29
CA SER A 143 -8.24 -8.01 12.52
C SER A 143 -7.98 -8.06 11.01
N PRO A 144 -8.91 -8.58 10.18
CA PRO A 144 -8.81 -8.44 8.73
C PRO A 144 -8.70 -6.98 8.29
N TYR A 145 -9.35 -6.06 9.01
CA TYR A 145 -9.32 -4.63 8.74
C TYR A 145 -7.89 -4.07 8.72
N ALA A 146 -7.05 -4.48 9.66
CA ALA A 146 -5.66 -4.03 9.71
C ALA A 146 -4.86 -4.48 8.48
N ALA A 147 -5.08 -5.70 7.99
CA ALA A 147 -4.42 -6.22 6.81
C ALA A 147 -4.87 -5.54 5.52
N MET A 148 -6.18 -5.31 5.38
CA MET A 148 -6.76 -4.56 4.25
C MET A 148 -6.22 -3.13 4.23
N LEU A 149 -6.20 -2.47 5.39
CA LEU A 149 -5.67 -1.13 5.54
C LEU A 149 -4.18 -1.05 5.19
N TYR A 150 -3.35 -1.96 5.73
CA TYR A 150 -1.92 -2.00 5.42
C TYR A 150 -1.64 -2.14 3.94
N SER A 151 -2.32 -3.08 3.28
CA SER A 151 -2.12 -3.33 1.86
C SER A 151 -2.61 -2.16 1.00
N CYS A 152 -3.75 -1.56 1.35
CA CYS A 152 -4.23 -0.35 0.70
C CYS A 152 -3.24 0.81 0.86
N VAL A 153 -2.73 1.05 2.08
CA VAL A 153 -1.77 2.13 2.35
C VAL A 153 -0.48 1.92 1.56
N ASN A 154 0.01 0.69 1.45
CA ASN A 154 1.18 0.39 0.63
C ASN A 154 0.94 0.68 -0.86
N ALA A 155 -0.22 0.29 -1.39
CA ALA A 155 -0.60 0.60 -2.76
C ALA A 155 -0.72 2.11 -2.97
N GLU A 156 -1.48 2.81 -2.13
CA GLU A 156 -1.65 4.26 -2.19
C GLU A 156 -0.31 5.01 -2.08
N THR A 157 0.58 4.59 -1.18
CA THR A 157 1.90 5.19 -0.99
C THR A 157 2.78 4.97 -2.22
N PHE A 158 2.70 3.80 -2.86
CA PHE A 158 3.43 3.52 -4.10
C PHE A 158 2.93 4.42 -5.25
N MET A 159 1.62 4.51 -5.43
CA MET A 159 0.99 5.30 -6.50
C MET A 159 1.26 6.79 -6.35
N HIS A 160 1.25 7.28 -5.11
CA HIS A 160 1.47 8.67 -4.77
C HIS A 160 2.88 8.93 -4.23
N CYS A 161 3.83 8.05 -4.54
CA CYS A 161 5.20 8.19 -4.09
C CYS A 161 5.78 9.55 -4.54
N PRO A 162 6.34 10.35 -3.62
CA PRO A 162 6.91 11.65 -3.95
C PRO A 162 8.05 11.51 -4.97
N ALA A 163 8.12 12.45 -5.93
CA ALA A 163 9.11 12.41 -7.01
C ALA A 163 10.56 12.27 -6.53
N LYS A 164 10.89 12.84 -5.36
CA LYS A 164 12.23 12.73 -4.76
C LYS A 164 12.55 11.39 -4.09
N LEU A 165 11.53 10.57 -3.83
CA LEU A 165 11.65 9.20 -3.31
C LEU A 165 11.50 8.16 -4.42
N TRP A 166 10.98 8.58 -5.57
CA TRP A 166 10.79 7.74 -6.74
C TRP A 166 12.11 7.46 -7.46
N LYS A 167 12.38 6.19 -7.73
CA LYS A 167 13.49 5.76 -8.57
C LYS A 167 13.16 6.04 -10.03
N SER A 168 13.99 6.85 -10.69
CA SER A 168 13.87 7.11 -12.13
C SER A 168 14.38 5.91 -12.93
N ASP A 169 13.51 4.91 -13.08
CA ASP A 169 13.78 3.65 -13.77
C ASP A 169 12.60 3.29 -14.67
N ASN A 170 12.88 2.75 -15.86
CA ASN A 170 11.84 2.35 -16.80
C ASN A 170 10.94 1.24 -16.22
N GLN A 171 11.49 0.31 -15.44
CA GLN A 171 10.73 -0.75 -14.79
C GLN A 171 9.76 -0.17 -13.76
N CYS A 172 10.17 0.87 -13.03
CA CYS A 172 9.29 1.59 -12.10
C CYS A 172 8.15 2.31 -12.81
N ARG A 173 8.46 3.02 -13.91
CA ARG A 173 7.44 3.68 -14.73
C ARG A 173 6.41 2.67 -15.24
N VAL A 174 6.85 1.57 -15.83
CA VAL A 174 5.97 0.50 -16.32
C VAL A 174 5.13 -0.10 -15.20
N ALA A 175 5.72 -0.36 -14.02
CA ALA A 175 4.99 -0.86 -12.88
C ALA A 175 3.89 0.11 -12.41
N LYS A 176 4.18 1.42 -12.40
CA LYS A 176 3.22 2.45 -12.04
C LYS A 176 2.08 2.57 -13.05
N GLU A 177 2.40 2.66 -14.35
CA GLU A 177 1.38 2.78 -15.40
C GLU A 177 0.50 1.52 -15.46
N TYR A 178 1.10 0.32 -15.32
CA TYR A 178 0.34 -0.92 -15.19
C TYR A 178 -0.58 -0.88 -13.98
N ALA A 179 -0.10 -0.33 -12.86
CA ALA A 179 -0.88 -0.21 -11.65
C ALA A 179 -2.07 0.75 -11.77
N GLU A 180 -1.86 1.89 -12.41
CA GLU A 180 -2.88 2.90 -12.72
C GLU A 180 -3.98 2.31 -13.61
N GLN A 181 -3.61 1.48 -14.59
CA GLN A 181 -4.58 0.91 -15.53
C GLN A 181 -5.32 -0.30 -14.97
N CYS A 182 -4.63 -1.19 -14.25
CA CYS A 182 -5.14 -2.53 -13.95
C CYS A 182 -5.46 -2.76 -12.46
N ASN A 183 -5.19 -1.79 -11.59
CA ASN A 183 -5.25 -1.91 -10.14
C ASN A 183 -4.70 -3.25 -9.56
N PRO A 184 -3.49 -3.72 -9.93
CA PRO A 184 -2.99 -5.06 -9.62
C PRO A 184 -1.98 -5.09 -8.45
N LEU A 185 -1.52 -3.95 -7.92
CA LEU A 185 -0.56 -3.89 -6.81
C LEU A 185 -1.22 -4.32 -5.50
N PRO A 186 -0.44 -4.94 -4.60
CA PRO A 186 -0.67 -6.28 -4.08
C PRO A 186 -2.05 -6.48 -3.46
N HIS A 187 -2.77 -7.42 -4.07
CA HIS A 187 -3.67 -8.41 -3.46
C HIS A 187 -4.05 -8.14 -1.99
N VAL A 188 -4.97 -7.20 -1.78
CA VAL A 188 -6.06 -7.48 -0.86
C VAL A 188 -7.07 -8.24 -1.70
N PRO A 189 -7.20 -9.57 -1.57
CA PRO A 189 -8.50 -10.13 -1.84
C PRO A 189 -9.43 -9.44 -0.85
N LEU A 190 -10.21 -8.47 -1.34
CA LEU A 190 -11.50 -8.23 -0.72
C LEU A 190 -12.13 -9.62 -0.62
N PRO A 191 -12.66 -10.02 0.54
CA PRO A 191 -13.45 -11.24 0.58
C PRO A 191 -14.57 -11.06 -0.45
N MET A 192 -14.39 -11.66 -1.62
CA MET A 192 -15.48 -11.83 -2.57
C MET A 192 -16.45 -12.75 -1.87
N SER A 193 -17.69 -12.26 -1.79
CA SER A 193 -18.87 -12.96 -1.26
C SER A 193 -18.91 -14.42 -1.62
#